data_AF-A0A1Q5GI01-F1
#
_entry.id   AF-A0A1Q5GI01-F1
#
_cell.length_a   1.000
_cell.length_b   1.000
_cell.length_c   1.000
_cell.angle_alpha   90.00
_cell.angle_beta   90.00
_cell.angle_gamma   90.00
#
_symmetry.space_group_name_H-M   'P 1'
#
loop_
_entity.id
_entity.type
_entity.pdbx_description
1 polymer ?
#
loop_
_entity_poly.entity_id
_entity_poly.type
_entity_poly.pdbx_seq_one_letter_code
_entity_poly.pdbx_strand_id
1 'polypeptide(L)'
;MTPGRAVPAVTDVVVVRRDHAAPTGWTTVVRLLGLLPGEWVCHVEAGRDRVVLRVELTGATDAPSVRRAVSRVLADTALHGWTEERRESP
;
A
#
# COMPACT_ATOMS: atom_id res chain seq x y z
N MET A 1 2.21 -7.91 -35.17
CA MET A 1 2.02 -6.69 -34.37
C MET A 1 1.49 -7.11 -33.01
N THR A 2 2.37 -7.22 -32.01
CA THR A 2 1.91 -7.38 -30.63
C THR A 2 1.38 -6.02 -30.20
N PRO A 3 0.11 -5.86 -29.79
CA PRO A 3 -0.36 -4.58 -29.29
C PRO A 3 0.57 -4.19 -28.15
N GLY A 4 1.14 -2.97 -28.22
CA GLY A 4 1.98 -2.44 -27.16
C GLY A 4 1.19 -2.56 -25.85
N ARG A 5 1.73 -3.33 -24.90
CA ARG A 5 1.08 -3.60 -23.62
C ARG A 5 0.71 -2.25 -23.00
N ALA A 6 -0.58 -1.95 -22.92
CA ALA A 6 -1.05 -0.76 -22.24
C ALA A 6 -0.49 -0.81 -20.81
N VAL A 7 0.19 0.25 -20.39
CA VAL A 7 0.69 0.35 -19.02
C VAL A 7 -0.56 0.40 -18.11
N PRO A 8 -0.72 -0.55 -17.16
CA PRO A 8 -1.87 -0.52 -16.28
C PRO A 8 -1.86 0.79 -15.49
N ALA A 9 -3.03 1.39 -15.31
CA ALA A 9 -3.16 2.51 -14.39
C ALA A 9 -2.78 2.02 -12.98
N VAL A 10 -2.09 2.84 -12.21
CA VAL A 10 -1.64 2.48 -10.85
C VAL A 10 -1.97 3.58 -9.86
N THR A 11 -2.06 3.21 -8.59
CA THR A 11 -2.09 4.17 -7.49
C THR A 11 -1.07 3.81 -6.43
N ASP A 12 -0.36 4.82 -5.93
CA ASP A 12 0.66 4.65 -4.89
C ASP A 12 0.10 5.08 -3.54
N VAL A 13 0.18 4.20 -2.54
CA VAL A 13 -0.09 4.49 -1.13
C VAL A 13 1.21 4.43 -0.36
N VAL A 14 1.55 5.54 0.30
CA VAL A 14 2.74 5.60 1.13
C VAL A 14 2.35 5.37 2.57
N VAL A 15 3.06 4.48 3.26
CA VAL A 15 2.91 4.21 4.68
C VAL A 15 4.22 4.51 5.38
N VAL A 16 4.16 5.20 6.50
CA VAL A 16 5.31 5.62 7.30
C VAL A 16 5.19 5.09 8.72
N ARG A 17 6.33 4.69 9.28
CA ARG A 17 6.45 4.26 10.67
C ARG A 17 6.50 5.49 11.56
N ARG A 18 5.53 5.61 12.45
CA ARG A 18 5.42 6.69 13.45
C ARG A 18 5.92 6.25 14.82
N ASP A 19 5.91 4.95 15.09
CA ASP A 19 6.40 4.38 16.34
C ASP A 19 7.65 3.53 16.10
N HIS A 20 8.77 3.91 16.73
CA HIS A 20 10.03 3.19 16.65
C HIS A 20 10.07 1.88 17.48
N ALA A 21 9.02 1.53 18.19
CA ALA A 21 8.84 0.20 18.78
C ALA A 21 8.20 -0.81 17.79
N ALA A 22 7.49 -0.35 16.74
CA ALA A 22 6.85 -1.22 15.76
C ALA A 22 7.88 -1.97 14.88
N PRO A 23 7.55 -3.08 14.21
CA PRO A 23 8.46 -3.71 13.25
C PRO A 23 8.87 -2.80 12.08
N THR A 24 10.02 -3.08 11.47
CA THR A 24 10.56 -2.32 10.33
C THR A 24 9.90 -2.72 9.00
N GLY A 25 10.09 -1.89 7.97
CA GLY A 25 9.32 -1.92 6.72
C GLY A 25 9.07 -3.29 6.11
N TRP A 26 10.09 -4.14 5.90
CA TRP A 26 9.87 -5.45 5.27
C TRP A 26 8.98 -6.40 6.10
N THR A 27 9.03 -6.33 7.44
CA THR A 27 8.11 -7.10 8.28
C THR A 27 6.68 -6.56 8.16
N THR A 28 6.54 -5.24 8.11
CA THR A 28 5.26 -4.56 7.89
C THR A 28 4.67 -4.88 6.52
N VAL A 29 5.49 -4.98 5.47
CA VAL A 29 5.05 -5.35 4.12
C VAL A 29 4.36 -6.71 4.10
N VAL A 30 4.94 -7.72 4.76
CA VAL A 30 4.33 -9.06 4.81
C VAL A 30 2.95 -9.00 5.45
N ARG A 31 2.80 -8.25 6.55
CA ARG A 31 1.52 -8.08 7.24
C ARG A 31 0.51 -7.30 6.40
N LEU A 32 0.97 -6.23 5.75
CA LEU A 32 0.15 -5.40 4.86
C LEU A 32 -0.41 -6.23 3.70
N LEU A 33 0.45 -6.97 2.98
CA LEU A 33 0.03 -7.83 1.87
C LEU A 33 -0.86 -8.99 2.32
N GLY A 34 -0.62 -9.55 3.51
CA GLY A 34 -1.45 -10.63 4.06
C GLY A 34 -2.87 -10.22 4.46
N LEU A 35 -3.13 -8.92 4.61
CA LEU A 35 -4.44 -8.38 5.00
C LEU A 35 -5.17 -7.66 3.84
N LEU A 36 -4.48 -7.38 2.74
CA LEU A 36 -5.08 -6.80 1.54
C LEU A 36 -5.79 -7.88 0.70
N PRO A 37 -6.72 -7.48 -0.20
CA PRO A 37 -7.33 -8.41 -1.13
C PRO A 37 -6.28 -9.13 -2.00
N GLY A 38 -6.31 -10.46 -2.02
CA GLY A 38 -5.27 -11.29 -2.65
C GLY A 38 -5.27 -11.25 -4.18
N GLU A 39 -6.36 -10.74 -4.78
CA GLU A 39 -6.49 -10.53 -6.22
C GLU A 39 -5.80 -9.24 -6.70
N TRP A 40 -5.35 -8.37 -5.79
CA TRP A 40 -4.68 -7.13 -6.16
C TRP A 40 -3.23 -7.38 -6.57
N VAL A 41 -2.85 -6.84 -7.73
CA VAL A 41 -1.44 -6.82 -8.14
C VAL A 41 -0.75 -5.65 -7.43
N CYS A 42 0.11 -5.99 -6.48
CA CYS A 42 0.86 -5.04 -5.67
C CYS A 42 2.36 -5.08 -6.00
N HIS A 43 2.95 -3.90 -6.20
CA HIS A 43 4.39 -3.70 -6.25
C HIS A 43 4.81 -2.91 -5.02
N VAL A 44 5.90 -3.32 -4.37
CA VAL A 44 6.28 -2.75 -3.07
C VAL A 44 7.74 -2.31 -3.08
N GLU A 45 7.97 -1.09 -2.61
CA GLU A 45 9.29 -0.59 -2.24
C GLU A 45 9.29 -0.31 -0.73
N ALA A 46 10.23 -0.88 0.00
CA ALA A 46 10.29 -0.74 1.45
C ALA A 46 11.69 -0.33 1.93
N GLY A 47 11.73 0.78 2.65
CA GLY A 47 12.82 1.16 3.52
C GLY A 47 12.53 0.78 4.97
N ARG A 48 13.38 1.22 5.91
CA ARG A 48 13.21 0.89 7.33
C ARG A 48 11.89 1.42 7.92
N ASP A 49 11.57 2.67 7.60
CA ASP A 49 10.47 3.44 8.22
C ASP A 49 9.44 3.96 7.20
N ARG A 50 9.56 3.53 5.93
CA ARG A 50 8.70 3.98 4.83
C ARG A 50 8.47 2.84 3.85
N VAL A 51 7.21 2.65 3.47
CA VAL A 51 6.76 1.67 2.48
C VAL A 51 5.96 2.39 1.41
N VAL A 52 6.26 2.15 0.14
CA VAL A 52 5.44 2.56 -0.99
C VAL A 52 4.75 1.31 -1.52
N LEU A 53 3.43 1.27 -1.42
CA LEU A 53 2.58 0.25 -2.00
C LEU A 53 1.98 0.79 -3.29
N ARG A 54 2.38 0.25 -4.43
CA ARG A 54 1.79 0.53 -5.73
C ARG A 54 0.79 -0.57 -6.08
N VAL A 55 -0.45 -0.20 -6.32
CA VAL A 55 -1.53 -1.14 -6.69
C VAL A 55 -1.95 -0.88 -8.13
N GLU A 56 -2.01 -1.93 -8.94
CA GLU A 56 -2.58 -1.85 -10.29
C GLU A 56 -4.10 -1.68 -10.21
N LEU A 57 -4.61 -0.69 -10.92
CA LEU A 57 -6.02 -0.40 -11.04
C LEU A 57 -6.62 -1.22 -12.18
N THR A 58 -7.82 -1.72 -11.94
CA THR A 58 -8.59 -2.53 -12.88
C THR A 58 -10.01 -1.98 -12.96
N GLY A 59 -10.85 -2.54 -13.85
CA GLY A 59 -12.27 -2.16 -13.89
C GLY A 59 -13.02 -2.36 -12.56
N ALA A 60 -12.49 -3.19 -11.65
CA ALA A 60 -13.06 -3.46 -10.33
C ALA A 60 -12.28 -2.79 -9.18
N THR A 61 -11.16 -2.12 -9.45
CA THR A 61 -10.27 -1.57 -8.42
C THR A 61 -9.90 -0.14 -8.78
N ASP A 62 -10.47 0.82 -8.04
CA ASP A 62 -10.18 2.24 -8.17
C ASP A 62 -9.32 2.77 -7.01
N ALA A 63 -8.70 3.94 -7.21
CA ALA A 63 -7.82 4.53 -6.20
C ALA A 63 -8.51 4.80 -4.85
N PRO A 64 -9.77 5.30 -4.78
CA PRO A 64 -10.48 5.45 -3.51
C PRO A 64 -10.69 4.13 -2.77
N SER A 65 -10.97 3.04 -3.47
CA SER A 65 -11.15 1.72 -2.86
C SER A 65 -9.84 1.16 -2.35
N VAL A 66 -8.73 1.37 -3.06
CA VAL A 66 -7.37 1.07 -2.58
C VAL A 66 -7.08 1.83 -1.28
N ARG A 67 -7.28 3.15 -1.26
CA ARG A 67 -7.05 3.99 -0.06
C ARG A 67 -7.90 3.52 1.12
N ARG A 68 -9.18 3.21 0.90
CA ARG A 68 -10.07 2.70 1.95
C ARG A 68 -9.62 1.35 2.50
N ALA A 69 -9.20 0.42 1.64
CA ALA A 69 -8.71 -0.89 2.08
C ALA A 69 -7.43 -0.74 2.89
N VAL A 70 -6.45 0.02 2.39
CA VAL A 70 -5.18 0.25 3.11
C VAL A 70 -5.45 0.93 4.46
N SER A 71 -6.32 1.94 4.52
CA SER A 71 -6.72 2.59 5.77
C SER A 71 -7.32 1.60 6.78
N ARG A 72 -8.18 0.68 6.33
CA ARG A 72 -8.73 -0.39 7.19
C ARG A 72 -7.65 -1.35 7.68
N VAL A 73 -6.75 -1.75 6.80
CA VAL A 73 -5.64 -2.65 7.15
C VAL A 73 -4.69 -1.97 8.15
N LEU A 74 -4.39 -0.69 7.99
CA LEU A 74 -3.56 0.07 8.95
C LEU A 74 -4.21 0.26 10.32
N ALA A 75 -5.53 0.06 10.45
CA ALA A 75 -6.21 0.00 11.74
C ALA A 75 -6.04 -1.35 12.45
N ASP A 76 -5.48 -2.37 11.80
CA ASP A 76 -5.18 -3.66 12.41
C ASP A 76 -4.05 -3.54 13.43
N THR A 77 -4.19 -4.24 14.57
CA THR A 77 -3.20 -4.24 15.65
C THR A 77 -1.80 -4.70 15.21
N ALA A 78 -1.71 -5.57 14.20
CA ALA A 78 -0.45 -6.03 13.64
C ALA A 78 0.32 -4.93 12.89
N LEU A 79 -0.35 -3.83 12.55
CA LEU A 79 0.22 -2.66 11.87
C LEU A 79 0.24 -1.41 12.76
N HIS A 80 -0.03 -1.56 14.06
CA HIS A 80 0.11 -0.47 15.02
C HIS A 80 1.50 0.17 14.93
N GLY A 81 1.55 1.51 14.97
CA GLY A 81 2.78 2.28 14.78
C GLY A 81 3.08 2.66 13.32
N TRP A 82 2.27 2.23 12.35
CA TRP A 82 2.34 2.65 10.95
C TRP A 82 1.11 3.47 10.55
N THR A 83 1.30 4.49 9.72
CA THR A 83 0.22 5.37 9.24
C THR A 83 0.39 5.68 7.78
N GLU A 84 -0.71 5.91 7.06
CA GLU A 84 -0.66 6.45 5.71
C GLU A 84 -0.08 7.88 5.70
N GLU A 85 0.89 8.14 4.84
CA GLU A 85 1.35 9.49 4.52
C GLU A 85 0.31 10.12 3.59
N ARG A 86 -0.65 10.83 4.18
CA ARG A 86 -1.53 11.72 3.42
C ARG A 86 -0.71 12.92 3.00
N ARG A 87 -0.67 13.22 1.70
CA ARG A 87 -0.24 14.54 1.26
C ARG A 87 -1.30 15.52 1.76
N GLU A 88 -0.98 16.27 2.80
CA GLU A 88 -1.70 17.51 3.08
C GLU A 88 -1.48 18.40 1.86
N SER A 89 -2.56 18.74 1.16
CA SER A 89 -2.51 19.82 0.17
C SER A 89 -2.09 21.09 0.92
N PRO A 90 -1.13 21.86 0.40
CA PRO A 90 -0.71 23.13 1.02
C PRO A 90 -1.86 24.14 1.11
#